data_AF-A0A357IZV5-F1
#
_entry.id   AF-A0A357IZV5-F1
#
_cell.length_a   1.000
_cell.length_b   1.000
_cell.length_c   1.000
_cell.angle_alpha   90.00
_cell.angle_beta   90.00
_cell.angle_gamma   90.00
#
_symmetry.space_group_name_H-M   'P 1'
#
loop_
_entity.id
_entity.type
_entity.pdbx_description
1 polymer ?
#
loop_
_entity_poly.entity_id
_entity_poly.type
_entity_poly.pdbx_seq_one_letter_code
_entity_poly.pdbx_strand_id
1 'polypeptide(L)'
;DALTPTIKSEVLIIGDSMMQFGIGPALKKGLESRGYSVEYFVKKSTGLTWTHFFDWQYKSEELLSMGQFDVVIVMLGSNDGRWLKYQGKRLEYGPNVDLWWQQYSLRFDEFYGRLCNETRKVFWIGMPPMKPEGYHNKTRLFNAFYQGKIQSSGCGTYIPTDYLSKDKPIRWSDGIHVSNSGGKMVAERIIRDTGL
;
A
#
# COMPACT_ATOMS: atom_id res chain seq x y z
N ASP A 1 1.06 -6.21 -41.89
CA ASP A 1 1.26 -6.75 -40.52
C ASP A 1 0.81 -5.74 -39.49
N ALA A 2 -0.39 -5.94 -38.95
CA ALA A 2 -0.94 -5.09 -37.92
C ALA A 2 -0.15 -5.33 -36.62
N LEU A 3 0.44 -4.26 -36.09
CA LEU A 3 1.12 -4.22 -34.80
C LEU A 3 0.15 -4.70 -33.71
N THR A 4 0.27 -5.95 -33.28
CA THR A 4 -0.28 -6.38 -31.99
C THR A 4 0.38 -5.49 -30.94
N PRO A 5 -0.36 -4.69 -30.15
CA PRO A 5 0.27 -3.92 -29.09
C PRO A 5 0.96 -4.93 -28.17
N THR A 6 2.29 -4.85 -28.05
CA THR A 6 3.00 -5.57 -27.01
C THR A 6 2.46 -5.06 -25.69
N ILE A 7 1.61 -5.84 -25.04
CA ILE A 7 1.15 -5.57 -23.68
C ILE A 7 2.41 -5.44 -22.83
N LYS A 8 2.63 -4.26 -22.24
CA LYS A 8 3.71 -4.08 -21.26
C LYS A 8 3.39 -4.92 -20.02
N SER A 9 4.42 -5.16 -19.22
CA SER A 9 4.39 -5.79 -17.90
C SER A 9 3.06 -5.78 -17.14
N GLU A 10 2.69 -6.92 -16.56
CA GLU A 10 1.51 -7.03 -15.70
C GLU A 10 1.78 -6.36 -14.35
N VAL A 11 0.92 -5.42 -13.97
CA VAL A 11 1.00 -4.70 -12.70
C VAL A 11 -0.17 -5.07 -11.82
N LEU A 12 0.10 -5.48 -10.59
CA LEU A 12 -0.90 -5.66 -9.54
C LEU A 12 -0.91 -4.44 -8.62
N ILE A 13 -2.06 -3.78 -8.48
CA ILE A 13 -2.24 -2.70 -7.51
C ILE A 13 -3.16 -3.19 -6.39
N ILE A 14 -2.65 -3.15 -5.16
CA ILE A 14 -3.41 -3.59 -3.98
C ILE A 14 -3.39 -2.57 -2.85
N GLY A 15 -4.49 -2.49 -2.09
CA GLY A 15 -4.49 -1.67 -0.89
C GLY A 15 -5.81 -1.48 -0.16
N ASP A 16 -5.78 -0.59 0.84
CA ASP A 16 -6.93 -0.23 1.67
C ASP A 16 -7.65 1.01 1.10
N SER A 17 -8.38 1.74 1.96
CA SER A 17 -9.08 2.95 1.55
C SER A 17 -8.13 4.06 1.06
N MET A 18 -6.88 4.08 1.50
CA MET A 18 -5.89 5.05 1.03
C MET A 18 -5.47 4.79 -0.41
N MET A 19 -5.41 3.52 -0.82
CA MET A 19 -5.26 3.16 -2.24
C MET A 19 -6.53 3.48 -3.01
N GLN A 20 -7.70 3.15 -2.44
CA GLN A 20 -8.99 3.23 -3.14
C GLN A 20 -9.32 4.64 -3.64
N PHE A 21 -9.03 5.68 -2.85
CA PHE A 21 -9.48 7.03 -3.14
C PHE A 21 -8.36 7.90 -3.71
N GLY A 22 -8.57 8.39 -4.94
CA GLY A 22 -7.65 9.26 -5.65
C GLY A 22 -6.42 8.55 -6.24
N ILE A 23 -5.58 7.91 -5.40
CA ILE A 23 -4.27 7.38 -5.80
C ILE A 23 -4.42 6.16 -6.71
N GLY A 24 -5.08 5.09 -6.25
CA GLY A 24 -5.22 3.84 -6.96
C GLY A 24 -5.89 3.99 -8.33
N PRO A 25 -7.06 4.66 -8.43
CA PRO A 25 -7.69 4.92 -9.73
C PRO A 25 -6.82 5.75 -10.68
N ALA A 26 -6.05 6.72 -10.16
CA ALA A 26 -5.14 7.51 -10.97
C ALA A 26 -3.91 6.72 -11.43
N LEU A 27 -3.35 5.85 -10.58
CA LEU A 27 -2.27 4.93 -10.94
C LEU A 27 -2.73 3.97 -12.04
N LYS A 28 -3.86 3.29 -11.84
CA LYS A 28 -4.44 2.37 -12.82
C LYS A 28 -4.59 3.04 -14.18
N LYS A 29 -5.29 4.18 -14.23
CA LYS A 29 -5.47 4.95 -15.48
C LYS A 29 -4.14 5.40 -16.08
N GLY A 30 -3.20 5.85 -15.25
CA GLY A 30 -1.88 6.33 -15.68
C GLY A 30 -1.02 5.23 -16.31
N LEU A 31 -1.07 4.02 -15.76
CA LEU A 31 -0.35 2.84 -16.25
C LEU A 31 -1.01 2.26 -17.50
N GLU A 32 -2.34 2.11 -17.51
CA GLU A 32 -3.09 1.61 -18.68
C GLU A 32 -2.88 2.53 -19.90
N SER A 33 -2.88 3.86 -19.70
CA SER A 33 -2.59 4.81 -20.79
C SER A 33 -1.15 4.74 -21.32
N ARG A 34 -0.24 4.07 -20.60
CA ARG A 34 1.14 3.78 -21.01
C ARG A 34 1.30 2.38 -21.59
N GLY A 35 0.23 1.59 -21.68
CA GLY A 35 0.20 0.25 -22.27
C GLY A 35 0.45 -0.90 -21.30
N TYR A 36 0.42 -0.67 -19.98
CA TYR A 36 0.49 -1.73 -18.97
C TYR A 36 -0.85 -2.43 -18.80
N SER A 37 -0.83 -3.74 -18.57
CA SER A 37 -1.98 -4.48 -18.05
C SER A 37 -2.03 -4.32 -16.53
N VAL A 38 -3.18 -3.94 -15.98
CA VAL A 38 -3.32 -3.63 -14.55
C VAL A 38 -4.44 -4.43 -13.91
N GLU A 39 -4.09 -5.31 -12.98
CA GLU A 39 -5.01 -5.91 -12.02
C GLU A 39 -5.13 -4.98 -10.80
N TYR A 40 -6.34 -4.76 -10.31
CA TYR A 40 -6.61 -3.75 -9.28
C TYR A 40 -7.58 -4.27 -8.22
N PHE A 41 -7.07 -4.44 -7.00
CA PHE A 41 -7.87 -4.91 -5.88
C PHE A 41 -7.72 -4.02 -4.66
N VAL A 42 -8.84 -3.50 -4.13
CA VAL A 42 -8.85 -2.72 -2.89
C VAL A 42 -9.94 -3.16 -1.94
N LYS A 43 -9.63 -3.11 -0.65
CA LYS A 43 -10.60 -3.39 0.42
C LYS A 43 -10.51 -2.35 1.53
N LYS A 44 -11.47 -1.42 1.55
CA LYS A 44 -11.57 -0.38 2.60
C LYS A 44 -11.69 -0.95 4.01
N SER A 45 -11.24 -0.15 4.98
CA SER A 45 -11.35 -0.45 6.42
C SER A 45 -10.60 -1.71 6.87
N THR A 46 -9.61 -2.14 6.08
CA THR A 46 -8.78 -3.33 6.35
C THR A 46 -7.31 -2.97 6.53
N GLY A 47 -6.56 -3.95 6.99
CA GLY A 47 -5.10 -3.97 7.01
C GLY A 47 -4.63 -5.31 7.60
N LEU A 48 -3.36 -5.44 7.92
CA LEU A 48 -2.71 -6.70 8.29
C LEU A 48 -3.08 -7.21 9.70
N THR A 49 -3.76 -6.41 10.53
CA THR A 49 -4.03 -6.79 11.94
C THR A 49 -5.36 -7.49 12.18
N TRP A 50 -6.40 -7.20 11.40
CA TRP A 50 -7.76 -7.73 11.62
C TRP A 50 -8.15 -8.82 10.62
N THR A 51 -7.37 -9.91 10.61
CA THR A 51 -7.51 -11.04 9.66
C THR A 51 -8.89 -11.71 9.69
N HIS A 52 -9.58 -11.70 10.83
CA HIS A 52 -10.96 -12.20 10.94
C HIS A 52 -11.97 -11.43 10.08
N PHE A 53 -11.74 -10.13 9.84
CA PHE A 53 -12.58 -9.32 8.97
C PHE A 53 -12.12 -9.42 7.52
N PHE A 54 -10.81 -9.41 7.29
CA PHE A 54 -10.21 -9.58 5.98
C PHE A 54 -8.77 -10.05 6.09
N ASP A 55 -8.46 -11.17 5.44
CA ASP A 55 -7.14 -11.79 5.45
C ASP A 55 -6.36 -11.37 4.20
N TRP A 56 -5.42 -10.45 4.37
CA TRP A 56 -4.56 -9.98 3.28
C TRP A 56 -3.53 -11.02 2.86
N GLN A 57 -3.11 -11.92 3.75
CA GLN A 57 -2.19 -13.01 3.44
C GLN A 57 -2.85 -13.96 2.44
N TYR A 58 -4.03 -14.47 2.79
CA TYR A 58 -4.82 -15.32 1.90
C TYR A 58 -5.17 -14.59 0.59
N LYS A 59 -5.62 -13.33 0.67
CA LYS A 59 -5.98 -12.60 -0.54
C LYS A 59 -4.79 -12.34 -1.46
N SER A 60 -3.61 -12.06 -0.92
CA SER A 60 -2.41 -11.86 -1.75
C SER A 60 -2.05 -13.12 -2.54
N GLU A 61 -2.18 -14.30 -1.94
CA GLU A 61 -1.97 -15.58 -2.62
C GLU A 61 -3.00 -15.79 -3.74
N GLU A 62 -4.28 -15.54 -3.47
CA GLU A 62 -5.33 -15.62 -4.49
C GLU A 62 -5.04 -14.69 -5.66
N LEU A 63 -4.68 -13.43 -5.39
CA LEU A 63 -4.39 -12.44 -6.43
C LEU A 63 -3.15 -12.83 -7.25
N LEU A 64 -2.05 -13.21 -6.59
CA LEU A 64 -0.82 -13.62 -7.27
C LEU A 64 -1.00 -14.90 -8.09
N SER A 65 -1.95 -15.77 -7.72
CA SER A 65 -2.27 -16.97 -8.51
C SER A 65 -2.99 -16.66 -9.84
N MET A 66 -3.50 -15.43 -10.03
CA MET A 66 -4.23 -15.05 -11.25
C MET A 66 -3.33 -14.85 -12.47
N GLY A 67 -2.04 -14.61 -12.28
CA GLY A 67 -1.13 -14.26 -13.38
C GLY A 67 0.31 -14.01 -12.90
N GLN A 68 1.20 -13.67 -13.83
CA GLN A 68 2.60 -13.40 -13.50
C GLN A 68 2.83 -11.88 -13.49
N PHE A 69 2.74 -11.29 -12.30
CA PHE A 69 2.97 -9.86 -12.14
C PHE A 69 4.45 -9.51 -12.11
N ASP A 70 4.86 -8.60 -12.98
CA ASP A 70 6.19 -8.00 -12.95
C ASP A 70 6.32 -7.01 -11.78
N VAL A 71 5.24 -6.31 -11.46
CA VAL A 71 5.23 -5.23 -10.47
C VAL A 71 4.02 -5.36 -9.57
N VAL A 72 4.23 -5.25 -8.25
CA VAL A 72 3.16 -5.02 -7.27
C VAL A 72 3.29 -3.64 -6.68
N ILE A 73 2.21 -2.87 -6.68
CA ILE A 73 2.12 -1.57 -6.02
C ILE A 73 1.16 -1.70 -4.83
N VAL A 74 1.68 -1.49 -3.63
CA VAL A 74 0.96 -1.67 -2.36
C VAL A 74 0.76 -0.33 -1.68
N MET A 75 -0.41 -0.12 -1.09
CA MET A 75 -0.65 0.94 -0.11
C MET A 75 -1.63 0.45 0.95
N LEU A 76 -1.09 0.14 2.13
CA LEU A 76 -1.81 -0.40 3.28
C LEU A 76 -1.34 0.26 4.57
N GLY A 77 -2.13 0.12 5.64
CA GLY A 77 -1.71 0.43 7.00
C GLY A 77 -2.54 1.48 7.71
N SER A 78 -3.48 2.15 7.03
CA SER A 78 -4.28 3.25 7.63
C SER A 78 -5.14 2.78 8.80
N ASN A 79 -5.38 1.48 8.83
CA ASN A 79 -6.22 0.78 9.77
C ASN A 79 -5.44 -0.12 10.71
N ASP A 80 -4.11 -0.24 10.58
CA ASP A 80 -3.36 -1.27 11.28
C ASP A 80 -3.11 -0.97 12.76
N GLY A 81 -3.13 0.30 13.17
CA GLY A 81 -3.04 0.68 14.57
C GLY A 81 -4.32 0.37 15.35
N ARG A 82 -4.60 -0.92 15.55
CA ARG A 82 -5.68 -1.56 16.29
C ARG A 82 -5.18 -2.86 16.91
N TRP A 83 -5.95 -3.47 17.81
CA TRP A 83 -5.57 -4.75 18.43
C TRP A 83 -5.32 -5.86 17.39
N LEU A 84 -4.43 -6.80 17.76
CA LEU A 84 -4.19 -8.04 17.02
C LEU A 84 -4.49 -9.26 17.89
N LYS A 85 -4.82 -10.40 17.29
CA LYS A 85 -4.98 -11.66 18.02
C LYS A 85 -3.61 -12.31 18.22
N TYR A 86 -3.24 -12.59 19.46
CA TYR A 86 -2.00 -13.28 19.83
C TYR A 86 -2.29 -14.29 20.94
N GLN A 87 -1.90 -15.56 20.74
CA GLN A 87 -2.14 -16.66 21.70
C GLN A 87 -3.58 -16.72 22.22
N GLY A 88 -4.56 -16.58 21.32
CA GLY A 88 -5.98 -16.62 21.65
C GLY A 88 -6.54 -15.36 22.34
N LYS A 89 -5.71 -14.35 22.66
CA LYS A 89 -6.11 -13.11 23.34
C LYS A 89 -5.97 -11.90 22.42
N ARG A 90 -6.61 -10.78 22.81
CA ARG A 90 -6.40 -9.48 22.19
C ARG A 90 -5.11 -8.87 22.74
N LEU A 91 -4.20 -8.51 21.84
CA LEU A 91 -3.05 -7.68 22.13
C LEU A 91 -3.37 -6.28 21.60
N GLU A 92 -3.60 -5.33 22.50
CA GLU A 92 -3.97 -3.96 22.15
C GLU A 92 -2.82 -3.23 21.46
N TYR A 93 -3.16 -2.39 20.49
CA TYR A 93 -2.19 -1.51 19.85
C TYR A 93 -1.78 -0.39 20.79
N GLY A 94 -0.48 -0.12 20.85
CA GLY A 94 0.05 1.11 21.37
C GLY A 94 1.40 1.44 20.74
N PRO A 95 1.74 2.72 20.56
CA PRO A 95 2.99 3.11 19.92
C PRO A 95 4.23 2.57 20.65
N ASN A 96 4.13 2.33 21.96
CA ASN A 96 5.22 1.84 22.81
C ASN A 96 4.98 0.39 23.31
N VAL A 97 4.15 -0.39 22.60
CA VAL A 97 3.87 -1.79 22.97
C VAL A 97 4.71 -2.71 22.10
N ASP A 98 5.93 -3.02 22.55
CA ASP A 98 6.93 -3.76 21.76
C ASP A 98 6.40 -5.11 21.25
N LEU A 99 5.71 -5.86 22.11
CA LEU A 99 5.13 -7.15 21.71
C LEU A 99 4.13 -6.98 20.55
N TRP A 100 3.37 -5.89 20.51
CA TRP A 100 2.43 -5.63 19.43
C TRP A 100 3.18 -5.38 18.12
N TRP A 101 4.22 -4.55 18.14
CA TRP A 101 5.04 -4.27 16.96
C TRP A 101 5.83 -5.48 16.47
N GLN A 102 6.30 -6.34 17.38
CA GLN A 102 6.95 -7.60 17.01
C GLN A 102 5.98 -8.52 16.26
N GLN A 103 4.76 -8.71 16.79
CA GLN A 103 3.75 -9.55 16.14
C GLN A 103 3.25 -8.92 14.84
N TYR A 104 3.14 -7.60 14.78
CA TYR A 104 2.84 -6.88 13.55
C TYR A 104 3.94 -7.08 12.50
N SER A 105 5.21 -7.01 12.91
CA SER A 105 6.36 -7.24 12.02
C SER A 105 6.31 -8.63 11.40
N LEU A 106 6.01 -9.67 12.18
CA LEU A 106 5.92 -11.04 11.64
C LEU A 106 4.83 -11.15 10.57
N ARG A 107 3.67 -10.52 10.78
CA ARG A 107 2.59 -10.50 9.78
C ARG A 107 2.95 -9.71 8.53
N PHE A 108 3.66 -8.60 8.70
CA PHE A 108 4.19 -7.83 7.59
C PHE A 108 5.21 -8.65 6.81
N ASP A 109 6.14 -9.33 7.48
CA ASP A 109 7.20 -10.13 6.86
C ASP A 109 6.62 -11.30 6.06
N GLU A 110 5.60 -11.97 6.58
CA GLU A 110 4.87 -13.01 5.84
C GLU A 110 4.21 -12.46 4.58
N PHE A 111 3.42 -11.39 4.72
CA PHE A 111 2.71 -10.77 3.60
C PHE A 111 3.68 -10.22 2.53
N TYR A 112 4.64 -9.41 2.96
CA TYR A 112 5.59 -8.74 2.09
C TYR A 112 6.58 -9.72 1.46
N GLY A 113 7.06 -10.71 2.22
CA GLY A 113 7.94 -11.77 1.72
C GLY A 113 7.30 -12.58 0.60
N ARG A 114 5.99 -12.83 0.66
CA ARG A 114 5.25 -13.46 -0.45
C ARG A 114 5.30 -12.60 -1.72
N LEU A 115 4.97 -11.32 -1.62
CA LEU A 115 5.03 -10.41 -2.76
C LEU A 115 6.43 -10.41 -3.39
N CYS A 116 7.47 -10.41 -2.56
CA CYS A 116 8.86 -10.47 -2.98
C CYS A 116 9.23 -11.75 -3.73
N ASN A 117 8.72 -12.90 -3.29
CA ASN A 117 9.05 -14.19 -3.88
C ASN A 117 8.34 -14.42 -5.20
N GLU A 118 7.14 -13.86 -5.36
CA GLU A 118 6.27 -14.15 -6.51
C GLU A 118 6.30 -13.04 -7.58
N THR A 119 6.94 -11.90 -7.32
CA THR A 119 6.97 -10.76 -8.26
C THR A 119 8.36 -10.15 -8.39
N ARG A 120 8.66 -9.54 -9.55
CA ARG A 120 10.00 -9.00 -9.82
C ARG A 120 10.29 -7.71 -9.05
N LYS A 121 9.27 -6.90 -8.77
CA LYS A 121 9.44 -5.61 -8.12
C LYS A 121 8.23 -5.26 -7.26
N VAL A 122 8.49 -4.93 -5.99
CA VAL A 122 7.46 -4.44 -5.07
C VAL A 122 7.68 -2.95 -4.80
N PHE A 123 6.65 -2.15 -5.05
CA PHE A 123 6.58 -0.75 -4.65
C PHE A 123 5.59 -0.59 -3.50
N TRP A 124 6.05 -0.06 -2.38
CA TRP A 124 5.18 0.24 -1.25
C TRP A 124 5.04 1.74 -1.07
N ILE A 125 3.84 2.24 -1.28
CA ILE A 125 3.53 3.66 -1.15
C ILE A 125 3.30 3.98 0.33
N GLY A 126 4.09 4.90 0.86
CA GLY A 126 3.87 5.49 2.17
C GLY A 126 2.54 6.22 2.23
N MET A 127 1.88 6.16 3.38
CA MET A 127 0.63 6.88 3.60
C MET A 127 0.87 8.40 3.71
N PRO A 128 0.13 9.25 2.96
CA PRO A 128 0.28 10.68 3.05
C PRO A 128 -0.04 11.25 4.44
N PRO A 129 0.63 12.33 4.87
CA PRO A 129 0.33 13.03 6.14
C PRO A 129 -1.14 13.44 6.29
N MET A 130 -1.86 12.87 7.24
CA MET A 130 -3.29 13.18 7.47
C MET A 130 -3.47 14.44 8.33
N LYS A 131 -4.62 15.13 8.18
CA LYS A 131 -4.93 16.37 8.93
C LYS A 131 -5.25 16.12 10.41
N PRO A 132 -6.05 15.10 10.80
CA PRO A 132 -6.27 14.84 12.21
C PRO A 132 -4.99 14.30 12.87
N GLU A 133 -4.55 14.92 13.96
CA GLU A 133 -3.26 14.64 14.62
C GLU A 133 -3.08 13.17 15.02
N GLY A 134 -4.14 12.53 15.54
CA GLY A 134 -4.08 11.10 15.91
C GLY A 134 -3.76 10.19 14.71
N TYR A 135 -4.32 10.51 13.53
CA TYR A 135 -4.01 9.81 12.30
C TYR A 135 -2.62 10.20 11.77
N HIS A 136 -2.25 11.48 11.83
CA HIS A 136 -0.92 11.95 11.42
C HIS A 136 0.20 11.21 12.16
N ASN A 137 0.13 11.15 13.49
CA ASN A 137 1.12 10.49 14.33
C ASN A 137 1.18 8.98 14.04
N LYS A 138 0.02 8.34 13.89
CA LYS A 138 -0.08 6.93 13.53
C LYS A 138 0.58 6.67 12.17
N THR A 139 0.22 7.44 11.15
CA THR A 139 0.79 7.36 9.80
C THR A 139 2.31 7.49 9.82
N ARG A 140 2.87 8.42 10.61
CA ARG A 140 4.33 8.57 10.75
C ARG A 140 4.99 7.30 11.29
N LEU A 141 4.42 6.68 12.32
CA LEU A 141 4.97 5.46 12.91
C LEU A 141 4.95 4.30 11.90
N PHE A 142 3.83 4.06 11.22
CA PHE A 142 3.73 3.00 10.22
C PHE A 142 4.62 3.26 9.00
N ASN A 143 4.72 4.50 8.53
CA ASN A 143 5.62 4.85 7.44
C ASN A 143 7.09 4.58 7.78
N ALA A 144 7.54 4.97 8.98
CA ALA A 144 8.89 4.68 9.45
C ALA A 144 9.14 3.16 9.55
N PHE A 145 8.16 2.41 10.07
CA PHE A 145 8.20 0.94 10.10
C PHE A 145 8.35 0.35 8.70
N TYR A 146 7.49 0.71 7.74
CA TYR A 146 7.54 0.18 6.36
C TYR A 146 8.84 0.56 5.66
N GLN A 147 9.26 1.82 5.76
CA GLN A 147 10.51 2.28 5.16
C GLN A 147 11.69 1.45 5.65
N GLY A 148 11.84 1.28 6.97
CA GLY A 148 12.93 0.50 7.55
C GLY A 148 12.91 -0.97 7.12
N LYS A 149 11.74 -1.62 7.18
CA LYS A 149 11.57 -3.04 6.80
C LYS A 149 11.86 -3.29 5.33
N ILE A 150 11.33 -2.43 4.45
CA ILE A 150 11.46 -2.58 3.00
C ILE A 150 12.89 -2.30 2.56
N GLN A 151 13.50 -1.23 3.06
CA GLN A 151 14.91 -0.94 2.76
C GLN A 151 15.84 -2.07 3.22
N SER A 152 15.59 -2.63 4.41
CA SER A 152 16.39 -3.74 4.94
C SER A 152 16.18 -5.05 4.17
N SER A 153 15.03 -5.24 3.52
CA SER A 153 14.72 -6.47 2.78
C SER A 153 15.48 -6.61 1.46
N GLY A 154 15.89 -5.50 0.83
CA GLY A 154 16.48 -5.49 -0.51
C GLY A 154 15.54 -5.88 -1.67
N CYS A 155 14.32 -6.33 -1.39
CA CYS A 155 13.38 -6.84 -2.39
C CYS A 155 12.60 -5.73 -3.13
N GLY A 156 12.31 -4.62 -2.45
CA GLY A 156 11.34 -3.63 -2.92
C GLY A 156 11.75 -2.21 -2.61
N THR A 157 10.94 -1.27 -3.05
CA THR A 157 11.18 0.16 -2.90
C THR A 157 10.03 0.80 -2.13
N TYR A 158 10.38 1.46 -1.01
CA TYR A 158 9.46 2.32 -0.30
C TYR A 158 9.36 3.67 -1.02
N ILE A 159 8.14 4.11 -1.33
CA ILE A 159 7.88 5.38 -1.99
C ILE A 159 7.29 6.36 -0.97
N PRO A 160 8.04 7.37 -0.51
CA PRO A 160 7.55 8.33 0.47
C PRO A 160 6.49 9.26 -0.15
N THR A 161 5.53 9.68 0.67
CA THR A 161 4.51 10.69 0.32
C THR A 161 4.52 11.89 1.28
N ASP A 162 5.62 12.06 2.02
CA ASP A 162 5.87 13.13 2.99
C ASP A 162 6.03 14.52 2.36
N TYR A 163 6.35 14.58 1.07
CA TYR A 163 6.31 15.80 0.26
C TYR A 163 4.92 16.42 0.15
N LEU A 164 3.87 15.67 0.49
CA LEU A 164 2.52 16.19 0.62
C LEU A 164 2.33 16.88 1.96
N SER A 165 1.82 18.11 1.94
CA SER A 165 1.43 18.79 3.16
C SER A 165 0.07 18.30 3.65
N LYS A 166 -0.07 18.11 4.96
CA LYS A 166 -1.37 17.85 5.61
C LYS A 166 -2.33 19.06 5.54
N ASP A 167 -1.80 20.25 5.25
CA ASP A 167 -2.52 21.53 5.23
C ASP A 167 -2.90 21.98 3.80
N LYS A 168 -2.44 21.28 2.76
CA LYS A 168 -2.76 21.61 1.36
C LYS A 168 -4.13 21.05 0.93
N PRO A 169 -4.83 21.71 -0.02
CA PRO A 169 -6.16 21.33 -0.50
C PRO A 169 -6.14 20.13 -1.47
N ILE A 170 -5.23 19.19 -1.27
CA ILE A 170 -5.11 17.96 -2.06
C ILE A 170 -5.96 16.82 -1.50
N ARG A 171 -6.69 17.06 -0.40
CA ARG A 171 -7.51 16.07 0.34
C ARG A 171 -8.99 16.38 0.24
N TRP A 172 -9.81 15.38 0.52
CA TRP A 172 -11.22 15.59 0.83
C TRP A 172 -11.39 16.25 2.20
N SER A 173 -12.64 16.65 2.50
CA SER A 173 -12.99 17.35 3.73
C SER A 173 -12.73 16.54 5.00
N ASP A 174 -12.61 15.21 4.90
CA ASP A 174 -12.23 14.34 6.02
C ASP A 174 -10.77 14.51 6.47
N GLY A 175 -9.93 15.14 5.64
CA GLY A 175 -8.52 15.35 5.93
C GLY A 175 -7.65 14.08 5.94
N ILE A 176 -8.20 12.94 5.52
CA ILE A 176 -7.55 11.63 5.47
C ILE A 176 -7.27 11.27 4.00
N HIS A 177 -8.32 11.15 3.20
CA HIS A 177 -8.22 10.67 1.83
C HIS A 177 -7.79 11.80 0.89
N VAL A 178 -6.92 11.47 -0.08
CA VAL A 178 -6.58 12.44 -1.12
C VAL A 178 -7.74 12.59 -2.08
N SER A 179 -7.94 13.82 -2.56
CA SER A 179 -8.87 14.13 -3.63
C SER A 179 -8.43 13.50 -4.95
N ASN A 180 -9.29 13.51 -5.98
CA ASN A 180 -8.92 13.02 -7.30
C ASN A 180 -7.72 13.79 -7.90
N SER A 181 -7.65 15.11 -7.71
CA SER A 181 -6.51 15.91 -8.17
C SER A 181 -5.23 15.61 -7.38
N GLY A 182 -5.34 15.45 -6.05
CA GLY A 182 -4.23 15.03 -5.20
C GLY A 182 -3.72 13.64 -5.56
N GLY A 183 -4.62 12.68 -5.78
CA GLY A 183 -4.32 11.32 -6.22
C GLY A 183 -3.63 11.29 -7.58
N LYS A 184 -4.08 12.11 -8.53
CA LYS A 184 -3.42 12.29 -9.84
C LYS A 184 -1.97 12.77 -9.69
N MET A 185 -1.74 13.79 -8.86
CA MET A 185 -0.40 14.31 -8.60
C MET A 185 0.53 13.24 -8.01
N VAL A 186 0.02 12.43 -7.07
CA VAL A 186 0.78 11.32 -6.47
C VAL A 186 1.08 10.24 -7.51
N ALA A 187 0.08 9.82 -8.28
CA ALA A 187 0.23 8.79 -9.30
C ALA A 187 1.25 9.20 -10.39
N GLU A 188 1.17 10.42 -10.91
CA GLU A 188 2.10 10.93 -11.92
C GLU A 188 3.53 10.96 -11.40
N ARG A 189 3.72 11.35 -10.14
CA ARG A 189 5.03 11.32 -9.50
C ARG A 189 5.55 9.90 -9.33
N ILE A 190 4.72 8.98 -8.84
CA ILE A 190 5.11 7.57 -8.67
C ILE A 190 5.57 7.00 -9.99
N ILE A 191 4.74 7.08 -11.03
CA ILE A 191 5.02 6.54 -12.36
C ILE A 191 6.34 7.10 -12.90
N ARG A 192 6.55 8.42 -12.79
CA ARG A 192 7.80 9.06 -13.21
C ARG A 192 9.02 8.57 -12.41
N ASP A 193 8.91 8.54 -11.09
CA ASP A 193 10.03 8.23 -10.20
C ASP A 193 10.39 6.73 -10.24
N THR A 194 9.45 5.85 -10.63
CA THR A 194 9.66 4.40 -10.75
C THR A 194 9.99 3.92 -12.15
N GLY A 195 9.77 4.75 -13.18
CA GLY A 195 9.95 4.40 -14.59
C GLY A 195 8.84 3.49 -15.16
N LEU A 196 7.67 3.48 -14.50
CA LEU A 196 6.46 2.82 -15.01
C LEU A 196 5.71 3.70 -16.03
#